data_AF-T0N9L5-F1
#
_entry.id   AF-T0N9L5-F1
#
_cell.length_a   1.000
_cell.length_b   1.000
_cell.length_c   1.000
_cell.angle_alpha   90.00
_cell.angle_beta   90.00
_cell.angle_gamma   90.00
#
_symmetry.space_group_name_H-M   'P 1'
#
loop_
_entity.id
_entity.type
_entity.pdbx_description
1 polymer ?
#
loop_
_entity_poly.entity_id
_entity_poly.type
_entity_poly.pdbx_seq_one_letter_code
_entity_poly.pdbx_strand_id
1 'polypeptide(L)'
;MVAIPHKHGKRIVRVIKMSIDSDMEIIKSAIIYGDIGDAEKVIQRRIKNLGIILKRRSRPELQEYLEFLNALDSLLRSRITLEQFKSISGGIHGLENLLERHTGEHGYLPSLFYLLQLSIDRYNVRYPEFDMKRCDDL
;
A
#
# COMPACT_ATOMS: atom_id res chain seq x y z
N MET A 1 7.41 15.81 -41.98
CA MET A 1 7.24 14.74 -40.97
C MET A 1 6.35 15.26 -39.86
N VAL A 2 5.12 14.77 -39.75
CA VAL A 2 4.19 15.18 -38.69
C VAL A 2 4.38 14.25 -37.50
N ALA A 3 4.92 14.78 -36.39
CA ALA A 3 5.03 14.04 -35.14
C ALA A 3 3.61 13.78 -34.59
N ILE A 4 3.19 12.52 -34.59
CA ILE A 4 1.92 12.10 -33.98
C ILE A 4 2.09 12.21 -32.45
N PRO A 5 1.35 13.09 -31.75
CA PRO A 5 1.54 13.25 -30.33
C PRO A 5 1.06 12.00 -29.57
N HIS A 6 1.91 11.49 -28.67
CA HIS A 6 1.69 10.35 -27.76
C HIS A 6 0.53 10.59 -26.75
N LYS A 7 -0.71 10.78 -27.22
CA LYS A 7 -1.91 10.95 -26.37
C LYS A 7 -2.27 9.68 -25.59
N HIS A 8 -1.85 8.50 -26.05
CA HIS A 8 -2.19 7.21 -25.43
C HIS A 8 -1.43 6.92 -24.11
N GLY A 9 -0.18 7.39 -23.98
CA GLY A 9 0.63 7.14 -22.77
C GLY A 9 0.07 7.81 -21.52
N LYS A 10 -0.33 9.08 -21.64
CA LYS A 10 -0.88 9.88 -20.52
C LYS A 10 -2.17 9.31 -19.94
N ARG A 11 -3.04 8.72 -20.77
CA ARG A 11 -4.31 8.15 -20.32
C ARG A 11 -4.11 6.89 -19.47
N ILE A 12 -3.14 6.06 -19.82
CA ILE A 12 -2.84 4.81 -19.11
C ILE A 12 -2.26 5.11 -17.72
N VAL A 13 -1.32 6.06 -17.63
CA VAL A 13 -0.71 6.47 -16.36
C VAL A 13 -1.77 7.00 -15.39
N ARG A 14 -2.74 7.79 -15.89
CA ARG A 14 -3.85 8.31 -15.08
C ARG A 14 -4.74 7.19 -14.52
N VAL A 15 -5.07 6.19 -15.32
CA VAL A 15 -5.91 5.05 -14.88
C VAL A 15 -5.20 4.20 -13.83
N ILE A 16 -3.90 3.99 -14.01
CA ILE A 16 -3.06 3.29 -13.03
C ILE A 16 -3.07 4.07 -11.71
N LYS A 17 -2.81 5.38 -11.74
CA LYS A 17 -2.79 6.23 -10.54
C LYS A 17 -4.13 6.23 -9.82
N MET A 18 -5.26 6.40 -10.53
CA MET A 18 -6.60 6.32 -9.93
C MET A 18 -6.88 4.97 -9.25
N SER A 19 -6.38 3.88 -9.83
CA SER A 19 -6.54 2.55 -9.23
C SER A 19 -5.68 2.36 -7.99
N ILE A 20 -4.42 2.81 -8.01
CA ILE A 20 -3.53 2.81 -6.85
C ILE A 20 -4.16 3.63 -5.72
N ASP A 21 -4.66 4.81 -6.06
CA ASP A 21 -5.36 5.69 -5.14
C ASP A 21 -6.55 4.98 -4.47
N SER A 22 -7.41 4.34 -5.26
CA SER A 22 -8.55 3.61 -4.71
C SER A 22 -8.11 2.47 -3.78
N ASP A 23 -7.12 1.68 -4.19
CA ASP A 23 -6.61 0.55 -3.40
C ASP A 23 -6.08 1.06 -2.05
N MET A 24 -5.30 2.15 -2.06
CA MET A 24 -4.70 2.74 -0.86
C MET A 24 -5.71 3.33 0.11
N GLU A 25 -6.82 3.93 -0.36
CA GLU A 25 -7.87 4.40 0.55
C GLU A 25 -8.59 3.25 1.22
N ILE A 26 -8.90 2.19 0.47
CA ILE A 26 -9.56 1.01 1.05
C ILE A 26 -8.66 0.38 2.11
N ILE A 27 -7.36 0.21 1.82
CA ILE A 27 -6.37 -0.33 2.77
C ILE A 27 -6.29 0.56 4.01
N LYS A 28 -6.15 1.87 3.83
CA LYS A 28 -6.06 2.82 4.95
C LYS A 28 -7.31 2.78 5.83
N SER A 29 -8.49 2.79 5.23
CA SER A 29 -9.77 2.69 5.96
C SER A 29 -9.85 1.38 6.75
N ALA A 30 -9.57 0.24 6.11
CA ALA A 30 -9.61 -1.06 6.76
C ALA A 30 -8.67 -1.13 7.98
N ILE A 31 -7.44 -0.62 7.85
CA ILE A 31 -6.46 -0.55 8.94
C ILE A 31 -6.97 0.33 10.10
N ILE A 32 -7.52 1.52 9.80
CA ILE A 32 -8.07 2.44 10.82
C ILE A 32 -9.19 1.79 11.63
N TYR A 33 -10.07 1.04 10.96
CA TYR A 33 -11.19 0.35 11.60
C TYR A 33 -10.82 -1.01 12.23
N GLY A 34 -9.56 -1.43 12.14
CA GLY A 34 -9.09 -2.70 12.70
C GLY A 34 -9.48 -3.93 11.87
N ASP A 35 -9.98 -3.75 10.66
CA ASP A 35 -10.30 -4.84 9.73
C ASP A 35 -9.06 -5.20 8.89
N ILE A 36 -8.05 -5.75 9.56
CA ILE A 36 -6.78 -6.13 8.92
C ILE A 36 -7.01 -7.20 7.85
N GLY A 37 -7.98 -8.09 8.04
CA GLY A 37 -8.34 -9.12 7.08
C GLY A 37 -8.81 -8.56 5.74
N ASP A 38 -9.62 -7.50 5.76
CA ASP A 38 -10.05 -6.83 4.53
C ASP A 38 -8.93 -6.04 3.86
N ALA A 39 -8.04 -5.41 4.64
CA ALA A 39 -6.83 -4.79 4.09
C ALA A 39 -5.96 -5.83 3.35
N GLU A 40 -5.71 -6.98 3.98
CA GLU A 40 -4.94 -8.07 3.37
C GLU A 40 -5.57 -8.60 2.08
N LYS A 41 -6.89 -8.81 2.05
CA LYS A 41 -7.59 -9.28 0.83
C LYS A 41 -7.39 -8.35 -0.36
N VAL A 42 -7.43 -7.03 -0.11
CA VAL A 42 -7.20 -6.01 -1.14
C VAL A 42 -5.75 -6.05 -1.62
N ILE A 43 -4.81 -6.08 -0.69
CA ILE A 43 -3.37 -6.14 -0.98
C ILE A 43 -3.04 -7.39 -1.81
N GLN A 44 -3.47 -8.58 -1.39
CA GLN A 44 -3.19 -9.83 -2.08
C GLN A 44 -3.81 -9.90 -3.47
N ARG A 45 -5.06 -9.43 -3.60
CA ARG A 45 -5.72 -9.32 -4.91
C ARG A 45 -4.90 -8.41 -5.83
N ARG A 46 -4.39 -7.31 -5.30
CA ARG A 46 -3.62 -6.35 -6.09
C ARG A 46 -2.24 -6.88 -6.48
N ILE A 47 -1.51 -7.50 -5.56
CA ILE A 47 -0.23 -8.19 -5.81
C ILE A 47 -0.40 -9.20 -6.96
N LYS A 48 -1.44 -10.05 -6.89
CA LYS A 48 -1.72 -11.04 -7.94
C LYS A 48 -1.97 -10.39 -9.30
N ASN A 49 -2.79 -9.34 -9.34
CA ASN A 49 -3.13 -8.64 -10.58
C ASN A 49 -1.91 -7.95 -11.20
N LEU A 50 -1.10 -7.26 -10.38
CA LEU A 50 0.13 -6.62 -10.82
C LEU A 50 1.15 -7.64 -11.35
N GLY A 51 1.28 -8.79 -10.69
CA GLY A 51 2.12 -9.88 -11.17
C GLY A 51 1.74 -10.39 -12.56
N ILE A 52 0.45 -10.42 -12.90
CA ILE A 52 -0.03 -10.79 -14.26
C ILE A 52 0.31 -9.68 -15.27
N ILE A 53 0.13 -8.41 -14.90
CA ILE A 53 0.40 -7.26 -15.78
C ILE A 53 1.90 -7.16 -16.09
N LEU A 54 2.75 -7.24 -15.06
CA LEU A 54 4.20 -7.09 -15.15
C LEU A 54 4.84 -8.20 -15.99
N LYS A 55 4.31 -9.43 -15.95
CA LYS A 55 4.72 -10.53 -16.85
C LYS A 55 4.54 -10.20 -18.34
N ARG A 56 3.56 -9.35 -18.68
CA ARG A 56 3.26 -8.97 -20.06
C ARG A 56 3.95 -7.67 -20.48
N ARG A 57 4.13 -6.74 -19.54
CA ARG A 57 4.73 -5.41 -19.77
C ARG A 57 5.46 -4.96 -18.52
N SER A 58 6.78 -4.84 -18.62
CA SER A 58 7.59 -4.23 -17.55
C SER A 58 7.29 -2.73 -17.45
N ARG A 59 6.99 -2.27 -16.25
CA ARG A 59 6.78 -0.86 -15.90
C ARG A 59 7.39 -0.62 -14.51
N PRO A 60 8.43 0.21 -14.40
CA PRO A 60 9.10 0.48 -13.12
C PRO A 60 8.13 0.90 -12.02
N GLU A 61 7.17 1.77 -12.34
CA GLU A 61 6.23 2.32 -11.35
C GLU A 61 5.29 1.24 -10.76
N LEU A 62 4.94 0.24 -11.58
CA LEU A 62 4.15 -0.91 -11.12
C LEU A 62 4.98 -1.91 -10.33
N GLN A 63 6.28 -2.01 -10.63
CA GLN A 63 7.23 -2.84 -9.90
C GLN A 63 7.48 -2.26 -8.50
N GLU A 64 7.71 -0.95 -8.42
CA GLU A 64 7.85 -0.19 -7.17
C GLU A 64 6.59 -0.33 -6.30
N TYR A 65 5.40 -0.19 -6.90
CA TYR A 65 4.15 -0.39 -6.17
C TYR A 65 3.98 -1.83 -5.68
N LEU A 66 4.37 -2.81 -6.50
CA LEU A 66 4.31 -4.22 -6.12
C LEU A 66 5.25 -4.51 -4.94
N GLU A 67 6.47 -3.97 -4.97
CA GLU A 67 7.43 -4.10 -3.86
C GLU A 67 6.87 -3.49 -2.58
N PHE A 68 6.30 -2.29 -2.65
CA PHE A 68 5.64 -1.64 -1.54
C PHE A 68 4.49 -2.49 -0.95
N LEU A 69 3.61 -3.03 -1.81
CA LEU A 69 2.50 -3.87 -1.37
C LEU A 69 2.97 -5.19 -0.72
N ASN A 70 4.05 -5.80 -1.23
CA ASN A 70 4.63 -6.99 -0.61
C ASN A 70 5.23 -6.68 0.78
N ALA A 71 5.86 -5.53 0.94
CA ALA A 71 6.37 -5.07 2.23
C ALA A 71 5.21 -4.83 3.21
N LEU A 72 4.11 -4.23 2.74
CA LEU A 72 2.93 -3.97 3.56
C LEU A 72 2.23 -5.28 3.99
N ASP A 73 2.04 -6.24 3.07
CA ASP A 73 1.53 -7.59 3.42
C ASP A 73 2.43 -8.27 4.47
N SER A 74 3.76 -8.14 4.32
CA SER A 74 4.72 -8.71 5.27
C SER A 74 4.60 -8.06 6.65
N LEU A 75 4.37 -6.75 6.73
CA LEU A 75 4.13 -6.04 7.99
C LEU A 75 2.82 -6.50 8.64
N LEU A 76 1.71 -6.51 7.90
CA LEU A 76 0.39 -6.89 8.43
C LEU A 76 0.37 -8.35 8.93
N ARG A 77 1.15 -9.23 8.30
CA ARG A 77 1.34 -10.62 8.72
C ARG A 77 2.40 -10.82 9.81
N SER A 78 2.88 -9.74 10.42
CA SER A 78 3.93 -9.74 11.45
C SER A 78 5.24 -10.43 11.04
N ARG A 79 5.57 -10.49 9.74
CA ARG A 79 6.83 -11.07 9.23
C ARG A 79 7.99 -10.09 9.29
N ILE A 80 7.69 -8.79 9.27
CA ILE A 80 8.66 -7.70 9.45
C ILE A 80 8.13 -6.68 10.44
N THR A 81 9.02 -5.91 11.05
CA THR A 81 8.67 -4.80 11.95
C THR A 81 8.27 -3.54 11.18
N LEU A 82 7.62 -2.59 11.85
CA LEU A 82 7.31 -1.30 11.25
C LEU A 82 8.59 -0.53 10.84
N GLU A 83 9.67 -0.65 11.60
CA GLU A 83 10.96 -0.03 11.24
C GLU A 83 11.54 -0.63 9.96
N GLN A 84 11.49 -1.96 9.82
CA GLN A 84 11.89 -2.65 8.58
C GLN A 84 11.01 -2.20 7.41
N PHE A 85 9.70 -2.11 7.61
CA PHE A 85 8.79 -1.60 6.59
C PHE A 85 9.12 -0.16 6.16
N LYS A 86 9.38 0.75 7.12
CA LYS A 86 9.82 2.13 6.85
C LYS A 86 11.13 2.16 6.05
N SER A 87 12.09 1.31 6.40
CA SER A 87 13.37 1.21 5.70
C SER A 87 13.20 0.71 4.26
N ILE A 88 12.41 -0.35 4.05
CA ILE A 88 12.14 -0.90 2.71
C ILE A 88 11.42 0.15 1.87
N SER A 89 10.32 0.71 2.37
CA SER A 89 9.51 1.69 1.62
C SER A 89 10.29 2.98 1.32
N GLY A 90 11.16 3.43 2.22
CA GLY A 90 12.06 4.56 1.97
C GLY A 90 13.16 4.28 0.93
N GLY A 91 13.47 3.01 0.66
CA GLY A 91 14.41 2.59 -0.38
C GLY A 91 13.79 2.48 -1.78
N ILE A 92 12.46 2.53 -1.90
CA ILE A 92 11.76 2.42 -3.18
C ILE A 92 11.78 3.78 -3.88
N HIS A 93 12.66 3.94 -4.86
CA HIS A 93 12.71 5.12 -5.71
C HIS A 93 11.35 5.35 -6.39
N GLY A 94 10.86 6.60 -6.43
CA GLY A 94 9.61 6.93 -7.12
C GLY A 94 8.31 6.65 -6.36
N LEU A 95 8.37 5.91 -5.23
CA LEU A 95 7.20 5.58 -4.42
C LEU A 95 6.45 6.81 -3.93
N GLU A 96 7.17 7.84 -3.49
CA GLU A 96 6.57 9.07 -3.00
C GLU A 96 5.75 9.75 -4.09
N ASN A 97 6.30 9.92 -5.31
CA ASN A 97 5.58 10.49 -6.46
C ASN A 97 4.36 9.65 -6.88
N LEU A 98 4.46 8.33 -6.72
CA LEU A 98 3.41 7.40 -7.07
C LEU A 98 2.21 7.52 -6.11
N LEU A 99 2.51 7.61 -4.81
CA LEU A 99 1.53 7.73 -3.73
C LEU A 99 1.16 9.19 -3.42
N GLU A 100 1.84 10.15 -4.04
CA GLU A 100 1.59 11.57 -3.86
C GLU A 100 0.16 11.89 -4.30
N ARG A 101 -0.68 12.05 -3.29
CA ARG A 101 -1.96 12.71 -3.38
C ARG A 101 -1.72 14.18 -3.07
N HIS A 102 -2.51 15.05 -3.68
CA HIS A 102 -2.60 16.47 -3.31
C HIS A 102 -3.22 16.63 -1.92
N THR A 103 -2.62 16.06 -0.88
CA THR A 103 -3.14 16.02 0.48
C THR A 103 -2.09 16.51 1.45
N GLY A 104 -2.04 17.84 1.60
CA GLY A 104 -1.55 18.53 2.79
C GLY A 104 -0.04 18.56 3.02
N GLU A 105 0.34 19.27 4.09
CA GLU A 105 1.72 19.67 4.44
C GLU A 105 2.67 18.52 4.84
N HIS A 106 2.18 17.28 5.00
CA HIS A 106 2.95 16.19 5.64
C HIS A 106 3.23 14.97 4.75
N GLY A 107 2.82 14.95 3.49
CA GLY A 107 3.07 13.83 2.58
C GLY A 107 2.32 12.54 2.95
N TYR A 108 2.13 11.67 1.97
CA TYR A 108 1.30 10.46 2.14
C TYR A 108 1.99 9.40 3.02
N LEU A 109 3.27 9.11 2.77
CA LEU A 109 4.01 8.05 3.47
C LEU A 109 4.18 8.30 4.97
N PRO A 110 4.60 9.49 5.44
CA PRO A 110 4.66 9.78 6.87
C PRO A 110 3.30 9.59 7.57
N SER A 111 2.22 10.04 6.92
CA SER A 111 0.85 9.87 7.40
C SER A 111 0.47 8.39 7.53
N LEU A 112 0.81 7.57 6.52
CA LEU A 112 0.57 6.13 6.55
C LEU A 112 1.37 5.45 7.68
N PHE A 113 2.65 5.80 7.85
CA PHE A 113 3.47 5.21 8.92
C PHE A 113 2.92 5.53 10.30
N TYR A 114 2.44 6.75 10.51
CA TYR A 114 1.78 7.13 11.75
C TYR A 114 0.50 6.32 11.98
N LEU A 115 -0.34 6.16 10.95
CA LEU A 115 -1.55 5.33 11.06
C LEU A 115 -1.24 3.86 11.35
N LEU A 116 -0.20 3.30 10.72
CA LEU A 116 0.26 1.95 10.98
C LEU A 116 0.75 1.79 12.42
N GLN A 117 1.55 2.73 12.92
CA GLN A 117 1.98 2.74 14.33
C GLN A 117 0.77 2.72 15.27
N LEU A 118 -0.18 3.65 15.09
CA LEU A 118 -1.39 3.72 15.90
C LEU A 118 -2.22 2.44 15.84
N SER A 119 -2.35 1.85 14.65
CA SER A 119 -3.17 0.65 14.46
C SER A 119 -2.50 -0.57 15.07
N ILE A 120 -1.17 -0.70 14.95
CA ILE A 120 -0.39 -1.75 15.61
C ILE A 120 -0.53 -1.65 17.12
N ASP A 121 -0.39 -0.45 17.68
CA ASP A 121 -0.49 -0.21 19.12
C ASP A 121 -1.92 -0.45 19.64
N ARG A 122 -2.94 -0.01 18.90
CA ARG A 122 -4.35 -0.10 19.32
C ARG A 122 -4.92 -1.50 19.21
N TYR A 123 -4.66 -2.19 18.11
CA TYR A 123 -5.24 -3.52 17.85
C TYR A 123 -4.30 -4.65 18.24
N ASN A 124 -3.19 -4.32 18.89
CA ASN A 124 -2.11 -5.25 19.22
C ASN A 124 -1.83 -6.15 18.00
N VAL A 125 -1.52 -5.54 16.85
CA VAL A 125 -1.23 -6.22 15.56
C VAL A 125 0.14 -6.91 15.65
N ARG A 126 0.26 -7.73 16.68
CA ARG A 126 1.31 -8.65 17.01
C ARG A 126 0.59 -9.99 17.06
N TYR A 127 0.88 -10.79 16.04
CA TYR A 127 0.62 -12.23 15.99
C TYR A 127 -0.80 -12.65 15.57
N PRO A 128 -0.96 -13.27 14.40
CA PRO A 128 -2.25 -13.80 13.92
C PRO A 128 -2.78 -15.02 14.71
N GLU A 129 -2.22 -15.32 15.89
CA GLU A 129 -2.77 -16.32 16.81
C GLU A 129 -3.54 -15.70 17.99
N PHE A 130 -3.67 -14.36 18.04
CA PHE A 130 -4.36 -13.71 19.15
C PHE A 130 -5.88 -13.64 18.91
N ASP A 131 -6.57 -14.53 19.61
CA ASP A 131 -8.02 -14.56 19.82
C ASP A 131 -8.54 -13.15 20.17
N MET A 132 -9.61 -12.73 19.49
CA MET A 132 -10.33 -11.46 19.70
C MET A 132 -11.05 -11.42 21.06
N LYS A 133 -10.43 -11.90 22.14
CA LYS A 133 -10.90 -11.65 23.50
C LYS A 133 -10.61 -10.20 23.84
N ARG A 134 -11.60 -9.40 23.48
CA ARG A 134 -11.88 -8.07 24.03
C ARG A 134 -11.53 -8.04 25.51
N CYS A 135 -10.73 -7.04 25.90
CA CYS A 135 -10.64 -6.61 27.28
C CYS A 135 -12.00 -6.02 27.70
N ASP A 136 -12.92 -6.88 28.12
CA ASP A 136 -14.16 -6.53 28.83
C ASP A 136 -14.41 -7.59 29.94
N ASP A 137 -13.37 -7.99 30.66
CA ASP A 137 -13.50 -8.74 31.93
C ASP A 137 -12.45 -8.21 32.90
N LEU A 138 -12.78 -7.14 33.62
CA LEU A 138 -12.28 -6.78 34.95
C LEU A 138 -13.18 -5.72 35.60
#